data_AF-A0A967H2Z7-F1
#
_entry.id   AF-A0A967H2Z7-F1
#
_cell.length_a   1.000
_cell.length_b   1.000
_cell.length_c   1.000
_cell.angle_alpha   90.00
_cell.angle_beta   90.00
_cell.angle_gamma   90.00
#
_symmetry.space_group_name_H-M   'P 1'
#
loop_
_entity.id
_entity.type
_entity.pdbx_description
1 polymer ?
#
loop_
_entity_poly.entity_id
_entity_poly.type
_entity_poly.pdbx_seq_one_letter_code
_entity_poly.pdbx_strand_id
1 'polypeptide(L)'
;MLANKSITSLESVLDLAVWLEKHGREFYEKAEKSATDPEAQQMFSFLAREEQKHCAIYTDLYELYTGKSAEDDQLLGEYGRFIQLLIKEISGALEIEGEMTQGELVDRALRFEKNTLIF
;
A
#
# COMPACT_ATOMS: atom_id res chain seq x y z
N MET A 1 -20.49 17.92 17.00
CA MET A 1 -20.62 18.07 15.54
C MET A 1 -19.71 17.03 14.92
N LEU A 2 -20.26 15.95 14.38
CA LEU A 2 -19.48 14.96 13.64
C LEU A 2 -19.29 15.54 12.23
N ALA A 3 -18.06 15.92 11.91
CA ALA A 3 -17.74 16.34 10.55
C ALA A 3 -18.09 15.20 9.59
N ASN A 4 -18.85 15.53 8.56
CA ASN A 4 -19.36 14.62 7.55
C ASN A 4 -18.16 14.08 6.74
N LYS A 5 -17.52 13.00 7.21
CA LYS A 5 -16.42 12.30 6.50
C LYS A 5 -17.00 11.63 5.25
N SER A 6 -17.06 12.37 4.15
CA SER A 6 -17.31 11.83 2.81
C SER A 6 -16.09 11.01 2.36
N ILE A 7 -16.29 9.98 1.52
CA ILE A 7 -15.23 9.21 0.84
C ILE A 7 -14.24 10.13 0.09
N THR A 8 -14.69 11.32 -0.30
CA THR A 8 -13.88 12.35 -0.96
C THR A 8 -13.06 13.20 0.00
N SER A 9 -13.07 12.91 1.31
CA SER A 9 -12.29 13.67 2.27
C SER A 9 -10.82 13.31 2.08
N LEU A 10 -9.97 14.34 2.02
CA LEU A 10 -8.54 14.17 1.85
C LEU A 10 -7.92 13.28 2.93
N GLU A 11 -8.47 13.30 4.16
CA GLU A 11 -8.08 12.41 5.26
C GLU A 11 -8.23 10.93 4.87
N SER A 12 -9.37 10.53 4.31
CA SER A 12 -9.60 9.13 3.92
C SER A 12 -8.72 8.67 2.75
N VAL A 13 -8.39 9.57 1.83
CA VAL A 13 -7.48 9.28 0.71
C VAL A 13 -6.06 9.10 1.22
N LEU A 14 -5.61 9.97 2.13
CA LEU A 14 -4.28 9.87 2.72
C LEU A 14 -4.13 8.65 3.63
N ASP A 15 -5.17 8.30 4.41
CA ASP A 15 -5.19 7.05 5.19
C ASP A 15 -5.02 5.82 4.27
N LEU A 16 -5.75 5.78 3.14
CA LEU A 16 -5.64 4.70 2.16
C LEU A 16 -4.24 4.65 1.52
N ALA A 17 -3.68 5.80 1.15
CA ALA A 17 -2.34 5.88 0.57
C ALA A 17 -1.29 5.32 1.55
N VAL A 18 -1.29 5.79 2.80
CA VAL A 18 -0.37 5.26 3.84
C VAL A 18 -0.53 3.75 4.01
N TRP A 19 -1.77 3.25 4.03
CA TRP A 19 -2.04 1.82 4.12
C TRP A 19 -1.44 1.05 2.93
N LEU A 20 -1.66 1.52 1.70
CA LEU A 20 -1.17 0.89 0.48
C LEU A 20 0.36 0.82 0.46
N GLU A 21 1.05 1.93 0.74
CA GLU A 21 2.53 1.97 0.73
C GLU A 21 3.13 1.05 1.82
N LYS A 22 2.51 0.97 2.99
CA LYS A 22 2.93 0.02 4.04
C LYS A 22 2.85 -1.42 3.55
N HIS A 23 1.74 -1.81 2.92
CA HIS A 23 1.52 -3.17 2.44
C HIS A 23 2.35 -3.49 1.19
N GLY A 24 2.55 -2.51 0.29
CA GLY A 24 3.46 -2.61 -0.85
C GLY A 24 4.89 -2.88 -0.39
N ARG A 25 5.38 -2.11 0.59
CA ARG A 25 6.69 -2.36 1.22
C ARG A 25 6.81 -3.78 1.78
N GLU A 26 5.84 -4.21 2.57
CA GLU A 26 5.87 -5.57 3.16
C GLU A 26 5.89 -6.67 2.09
N PHE A 27 5.15 -6.47 0.99
CA PHE A 27 5.20 -7.38 -0.15
C PHE A 27 6.60 -7.43 -0.75
N TYR A 28 7.21 -6.28 -1.03
CA TYR A 28 8.55 -6.23 -1.61
C TYR A 28 9.63 -6.80 -0.68
N GLU A 29 9.55 -6.58 0.63
CA GLU A 29 10.45 -7.21 1.60
C GLU A 29 10.30 -8.75 1.64
N LYS A 30 9.09 -9.27 1.44
CA LYS A 30 8.85 -10.72 1.32
C LYS A 30 9.37 -11.24 -0.02
N ALA A 31 9.10 -10.53 -1.11
CA ALA A 31 9.55 -10.89 -2.46
C ALA A 31 11.08 -10.90 -2.56
N GLU A 32 11.78 -9.95 -1.93
CA GLU A 32 13.24 -9.94 -1.80
C GLU A 32 13.75 -11.22 -1.13
N LYS A 33 13.13 -11.63 -0.02
CA LYS A 33 13.53 -12.84 0.72
C LYS A 33 13.24 -14.14 -0.03
N SER A 34 12.21 -14.15 -0.88
CA SER A 34 11.81 -15.30 -1.69
C SER A 34 12.56 -15.40 -3.02
N ALA A 35 13.13 -14.30 -3.52
CA ALA A 35 13.86 -14.29 -4.78
C ALA A 35 15.21 -15.03 -4.65
N THR A 36 15.54 -15.86 -5.65
CA THR A 36 16.81 -16.57 -5.74
C THR A 36 17.82 -15.87 -6.66
N ASP A 37 17.33 -15.04 -7.58
CA ASP A 37 18.14 -14.24 -8.48
C ASP A 37 18.62 -12.93 -7.81
N PRO A 38 19.93 -12.63 -7.80
CA PRO A 38 20.46 -11.44 -7.15
C PRO A 38 19.97 -10.10 -7.72
N GLU A 39 19.65 -10.02 -9.02
CA GLU A 39 19.11 -8.80 -9.62
C GLU A 39 17.67 -8.58 -9.16
N ALA A 40 16.87 -9.64 -9.11
CA ALA A 40 15.50 -9.58 -8.58
C ALA A 40 15.48 -9.17 -7.09
N GLN A 41 16.39 -9.72 -6.27
CA GLN A 41 16.55 -9.30 -4.87
C GLN A 41 16.84 -7.80 -4.76
N GLN A 42 17.80 -7.29 -5.54
CA GLN A 42 18.13 -5.86 -5.55
C GLN A 42 16.95 -4.99 -5.98
N MET A 43 16.22 -5.43 -7.01
CA MET A 43 15.03 -4.72 -7.49
C MET A 43 13.94 -4.66 -6.41
N PHE A 44 13.61 -5.77 -5.76
CA PHE A 44 12.61 -5.76 -4.68
C PHE A 44 13.08 -4.95 -3.46
N SER A 45 14.36 -5.04 -3.09
CA SER A 45 14.94 -4.22 -2.03
C SER A 45 14.87 -2.72 -2.36
N PHE A 46 15.06 -2.35 -3.63
CA PHE A 46 14.90 -0.98 -4.10
C PHE A 46 13.43 -0.53 -4.00
N LEU A 47 12.49 -1.32 -4.50
CA LEU A 47 11.06 -0.99 -4.45
C LEU A 47 10.55 -0.85 -3.01
N ALA A 48 10.94 -1.73 -2.09
CA ALA A 48 10.61 -1.60 -0.67
C ALA A 48 11.06 -0.27 -0.05
N ARG A 49 12.22 0.25 -0.48
CA ARG A 49 12.73 1.56 -0.02
C ARG A 49 11.96 2.72 -0.64
N GLU A 50 11.50 2.61 -1.87
CA GLU A 50 10.66 3.64 -2.49
C GLU A 50 9.30 3.72 -1.80
N GLU A 51 8.64 2.59 -1.54
CA GLU A 51 7.39 2.54 -0.77
C GLU A 51 7.56 3.13 0.64
N GLN A 52 8.70 2.89 1.29
CA GLN A 52 9.00 3.52 2.57
C GLN A 52 9.06 5.06 2.48
N LYS A 53 9.65 5.60 1.40
CA LYS A 53 9.70 7.05 1.18
C LYS A 53 8.31 7.61 0.90
N HIS A 54 7.54 6.95 0.04
CA HIS A 54 6.16 7.35 -0.25
C HIS A 54 5.28 7.35 1.00
N CYS A 55 5.36 6.28 1.81
CA CYS A 55 4.65 6.20 3.09
C CYS A 55 4.97 7.39 3.98
N ALA A 56 6.25 7.77 4.12
CA ALA A 56 6.65 8.93 4.91
C ALA A 56 6.04 10.23 4.36
N ILE A 57 6.06 10.43 3.04
CA ILE A 57 5.45 11.60 2.40
C ILE A 57 3.94 11.68 2.71
N TYR A 58 3.22 10.58 2.58
CA TYR A 58 1.78 10.57 2.85
C TYR A 58 1.45 10.72 4.34
N THR A 59 2.26 10.18 5.24
CA THR A 59 2.14 10.41 6.68
C THR A 59 2.36 11.88 7.02
N ASP A 60 3.40 12.52 6.47
CA ASP A 60 3.67 13.94 6.69
C ASP A 60 2.51 14.82 6.17
N LEU A 61 1.95 14.50 5.00
CA LEU A 61 0.79 15.18 4.44
C LEU A 61 -0.47 14.99 5.30
N TYR A 62 -0.67 13.79 5.84
CA TYR A 62 -1.78 13.49 6.74
C TYR A 62 -1.68 14.31 8.02
N GLU A 63 -0.51 14.35 8.63
CA GLU A 63 -0.23 15.14 9.84
C GLU A 63 -0.44 16.62 9.58
N LEU A 64 0.06 17.14 8.46
CA LEU A 64 -0.12 18.53 8.07
C LEU A 64 -1.61 18.90 7.92
N TYR A 65 -2.42 18.00 7.35
CA TYR A 65 -3.83 18.27 7.05
C TYR A 65 -4.75 18.05 8.26
N THR A 66 -4.49 17.03 9.09
CA THR A 66 -5.37 16.62 10.18
C THR A 66 -4.90 17.08 11.56
N GLY A 67 -3.61 17.40 11.71
CA GLY A 67 -2.94 17.63 12.99
C GLY A 67 -2.77 16.36 13.84
N LYS A 68 -2.97 15.16 13.27
CA LYS A 68 -2.87 13.85 13.94
C LYS A 68 -1.86 12.97 13.20
N SER A 69 -1.20 12.06 13.90
CA SER A 69 -0.37 11.05 13.27
C SER A 69 -1.21 9.92 12.66
N ALA A 70 -0.78 9.42 11.51
CA ALA A 70 -1.42 8.31 10.79
C ALA A 70 -1.04 6.97 11.45
N GLU A 71 -1.64 6.65 12.60
CA GLU A 71 -1.25 5.50 13.42
C GLU A 71 -2.19 4.28 13.33
N ASP A 72 -3.37 4.40 12.72
CA ASP A 72 -4.34 3.29 12.68
C ASP A 72 -4.23 2.45 11.40
N ASP A 73 -3.90 1.16 11.55
CA ASP A 73 -3.97 0.16 10.46
C ASP A 73 -5.43 -0.18 10.09
N GLN A 74 -6.40 0.33 10.84
CA GLN A 74 -7.82 0.07 10.63
C GLN A 74 -8.52 1.30 10.05
N LEU A 75 -8.75 1.28 8.74
CA LEU A 75 -9.62 2.25 8.08
C LEU A 75 -11.06 2.10 8.59
N LEU A 76 -11.44 2.88 9.61
CA LEU A 76 -12.71 2.74 10.32
C LEU A 76 -13.73 3.83 9.93
N GLY A 77 -14.94 3.37 9.57
CA GLY A 77 -16.12 4.21 9.35
C GLY A 77 -17.26 3.46 8.62
N GLU A 78 -18.39 4.12 8.40
CA GLU A 78 -19.56 3.58 7.67
C GLU A 78 -19.24 3.22 6.21
N TYR A 79 -18.18 3.82 5.65
CA TYR A 79 -17.64 3.55 4.32
C TYR A 79 -16.46 2.58 4.31
N GLY A 80 -16.07 2.05 5.48
CA GLY A 80 -14.98 1.10 5.64
C GLY A 80 -15.15 -0.13 4.72
N ARG A 81 -16.38 -0.55 4.42
CA ARG A 81 -16.62 -1.64 3.46
C ARG A 81 -16.26 -1.30 2.02
N PHE A 82 -16.54 -0.09 1.53
CA PHE A 82 -16.17 0.27 0.16
C PHE A 82 -14.65 0.38 0.03
N ILE A 83 -14.00 1.01 1.01
CA ILE A 83 -12.55 1.15 0.99
C ILE A 83 -11.89 -0.22 1.21
N GLN A 84 -12.45 -1.10 2.05
CA GLN A 84 -11.99 -2.49 2.15
C GLN A 84 -12.14 -3.27 0.84
N LEU A 85 -13.18 -3.01 0.04
CA LEU A 85 -13.33 -3.62 -1.28
C LEU A 85 -12.29 -3.10 -2.28
N LEU A 86 -12.01 -1.79 -2.28
CA LEU A 86 -10.94 -1.20 -3.09
C LEU A 86 -9.58 -1.71 -2.66
N ILE A 87 -9.31 -1.71 -1.36
CA ILE A 87 -8.11 -2.30 -0.76
C ILE A 87 -7.98 -3.74 -1.26
N LYS A 88 -9.02 -4.56 -1.15
CA LYS A 88 -8.96 -5.95 -1.60
C LYS A 88 -8.66 -6.08 -3.11
N GLU A 89 -9.23 -5.21 -3.93
CA GLU A 89 -8.97 -5.20 -5.37
C GLU A 89 -7.52 -4.80 -5.69
N ILE A 90 -6.99 -3.78 -5.01
CA ILE A 90 -5.63 -3.26 -5.23
C ILE A 90 -4.59 -4.21 -4.63
N SER A 91 -4.80 -4.63 -3.37
CA SER A 91 -3.89 -5.47 -2.59
C SER A 91 -4.02 -6.95 -2.91
N GLY A 92 -5.03 -7.39 -3.66
CA GLY A 92 -5.14 -8.80 -4.10
C GLY A 92 -3.92 -9.23 -4.93
N ALA A 93 -3.26 -8.28 -5.61
CA ALA A 93 -1.98 -8.53 -6.28
C ALA A 93 -0.83 -8.83 -5.30
N LEU A 94 -0.93 -8.41 -4.03
CA LEU A 94 0.12 -8.56 -3.01
C LEU A 94 0.03 -9.90 -2.24
N GLU A 95 -1.01 -10.71 -2.44
CA GLU A 95 -1.21 -11.96 -1.70
C GLU A 95 -0.25 -13.06 -2.18
N ILE A 96 0.84 -13.31 -1.46
CA ILE A 96 1.75 -14.43 -1.74
C ILE A 96 1.15 -15.72 -1.16
N GLU A 97 0.70 -16.62 -2.04
CA GLU A 97 0.20 -17.95 -1.67
C GLU A 97 1.17 -19.04 -2.16
N GLY A 98 1.75 -19.80 -1.23
CA GLY A 98 2.65 -20.92 -1.56
C GLY A 98 4.01 -20.49 -2.10
N GLU A 99 4.70 -21.44 -2.75
CA GLU A 99 5.93 -21.14 -3.50
C GLU A 99 5.57 -20.46 -4.81
N MET A 100 6.20 -19.32 -5.07
CA MET A 100 5.97 -18.49 -6.25
C MET A 100 7.24 -18.35 -7.08
N THR A 101 7.08 -18.32 -8.39
CA THR A 101 8.17 -18.04 -9.31
C THR A 101 8.50 -16.55 -9.33
N GLN A 102 9.74 -16.21 -9.69
CA GLN A 102 10.17 -14.82 -9.88
C GLN A 102 9.28 -14.09 -10.90
N GLY A 103 8.88 -14.74 -11.99
CA GLY A 103 8.00 -14.15 -13.00
C GLY A 103 6.63 -13.75 -12.45
N GLU A 104 6.06 -14.56 -11.56
CA GLU A 104 4.78 -14.25 -10.91
C GLU A 104 4.90 -13.11 -9.92
N LEU A 105 6.01 -13.01 -9.18
CA LEU A 105 6.27 -11.89 -8.27
C LEU A 105 6.39 -10.56 -9.05
N VAL A 106 7.07 -10.57 -10.19
CA VAL A 106 7.21 -9.39 -11.06
C VAL A 106 5.88 -8.99 -11.69
N ASP A 107 5.11 -9.93 -12.23
CA ASP A 107 3.79 -9.63 -12.80
C ASP A 107 2.84 -9.01 -11.76
N ARG A 108 2.91 -9.49 -10.52
CA ARG A 108 2.14 -8.94 -9.40
C ARG A 108 2.59 -7.56 -8.99
N ALA A 109 3.90 -7.32 -8.89
CA ALA A 109 4.45 -5.99 -8.66
C ALA A 109 3.92 -4.98 -9.70
N LEU A 110 4.01 -5.34 -10.99
CA LEU A 110 3.50 -4.48 -12.08
C LEU A 110 2.00 -4.21 -11.98
N ARG A 111 1.19 -5.20 -11.57
CA ARG A 111 -0.25 -5.02 -11.36
C ARG A 111 -0.54 -4.11 -10.18
N PHE A 112 0.17 -4.28 -9.07
CA PHE A 112 0.02 -3.44 -7.89
C PHE A 112 0.35 -1.98 -8.23
N GLU A 113 1.52 -1.71 -8.80
CA GLU A 113 1.94 -0.36 -9.21
C GLU A 113 0.95 0.28 -10.19
N LYS A 114 0.44 -0.50 -11.13
CA LYS A 114 -0.57 0.01 -12.06
C LYS A 114 -1.88 0.36 -11.35
N ASN A 115 -2.29 -0.45 -10.38
CA ASN A 115 -3.52 -0.23 -9.63
C ASN A 115 -3.38 0.98 -8.70
N THR A 116 -2.25 1.15 -7.99
CA THR A 116 -2.00 2.31 -7.13
C THR A 116 -1.93 3.64 -7.91
N LEU A 117 -1.57 3.61 -9.19
CA LEU A 117 -1.61 4.80 -10.06
C LEU A 117 -3.01 5.15 -10.58
N ILE A 118 -3.92 4.18 -10.66
CA ILE A 118 -5.27 4.37 -11.22
C ILE A 118 -6.28 4.81 -10.16
N PHE A 119 -6.10 4.37 -8.92
CA PHE A 119 -7.02 4.58 -7.79
C PHE A 119 -6.48 5.60 -6.80
#